data_AF-A0A7X5WUD8-F1
#
_entry.id   AF-A0A7X5WUD8-F1
#
_cell.length_a   1.000
_cell.length_b   1.000
_cell.length_c   1.000
_cell.angle_alpha   90.00
_cell.angle_beta   90.00
_cell.angle_gamma   90.00
#
_symmetry.space_group_name_H-M   'P 1'
#
loop_
_entity.id
_entity.type
_entity.pdbx_description
1 polymer ?
#
loop_
_entity_poly.entity_id
_entity_poly.type
_entity_poly.pdbx_seq_one_letter_code
_entity_poly.pdbx_strand_id
1 'polypeptide(L)' 'VASIEASGGEAIAVGADVGDPDAITAMFADVSDRLGPVEILVNNAGITRDDLLLRMGI' A
#
# COMPACT_ATOMS: atom_id res chain seq x y z
N VAL A 1 -0.22 13.47 0.65
CA VAL A 1 -1.62 13.90 0.47
C VAL A 1 -1.72 15.34 -0.02
N ALA A 2 -1.06 16.30 0.65
CA ALA A 2 -1.17 17.75 0.37
C ALA A 2 -1.09 18.20 -1.11
N SER A 3 -0.19 17.62 -1.93
CA SER A 3 -0.09 18.01 -3.35
C SER A 3 -1.29 17.55 -4.20
N ILE A 4 -1.90 16.42 -3.86
CA ILE A 4 -3.09 15.89 -4.53
C ILE A 4 -4.30 16.77 -4.15
N GLU A 5 -4.42 17.11 -2.87
CA GLU A 5 -5.45 18.01 -2.34
C GLU A 5 -5.33 19.42 -2.95
N ALA A 6 -4.12 19.97 -3.03
CA ALA A 6 -3.87 21.26 -3.69
C ALA A 6 -4.22 21.26 -5.19
N SER A 7 -4.21 20.08 -5.82
CA SER A 7 -4.63 19.90 -7.22
C SER A 7 -6.13 19.64 -7.37
N GLY A 8 -6.90 19.67 -6.27
CA GLY A 8 -8.35 19.47 -6.23
C GLY A 8 -8.78 18.00 -6.12
N GLY A 9 -7.86 17.06 -5.90
CA GLY A 9 -8.18 15.65 -5.63
C GLY A 9 -8.40 15.36 -4.15
N GLU A 10 -8.93 14.18 -3.85
CA GLU A 10 -9.05 13.65 -2.48
C GLU A 10 -8.01 12.54 -2.25
N ALA A 11 -7.29 12.57 -1.14
CA ALA A 11 -6.24 11.59 -0.85
C ALA A 11 -6.04 11.36 0.64
N ILE A 12 -5.79 10.11 1.01
CA ILE A 12 -5.48 9.70 2.39
C ILE A 12 -4.14 8.96 2.42
N ALA A 13 -3.48 8.96 3.59
CA ALA A 13 -2.36 8.06 3.86
C ALA A 13 -2.81 7.03 4.91
N VAL A 14 -2.62 5.75 4.60
CA VAL A 14 -2.92 4.63 5.48
C VAL A 14 -1.65 3.79 5.61
N GLY A 15 -1.21 3.52 6.83
CA GLY A 15 -0.07 2.65 7.09
C GLY A 15 -0.51 1.20 7.25
N ALA A 16 0.12 0.29 6.51
CA ALA A 16 -0.09 -1.15 6.63
C ALA A 16 1.17 -1.90 6.21
N ASP A 17 1.46 -3.02 6.87
CA ASP A 17 2.43 -4.00 6.38
C ASP A 17 1.74 -4.90 5.35
N VAL A 18 2.21 -4.88 4.11
CA VAL A 18 1.66 -5.72 3.03
C VAL A 18 2.05 -7.20 3.15
N GLY A 19 2.90 -7.56 4.11
CA GLY A 19 3.18 -8.94 4.51
C GLY A 19 2.21 -9.50 5.56
N ASP A 20 1.36 -8.66 6.16
CA ASP A 20 0.40 -9.03 7.19
C ASP A 20 -1.06 -9.03 6.64
N PRO A 21 -1.71 -10.20 6.48
CA PRO A 21 -3.08 -10.28 5.96
C PRO A 21 -4.12 -9.50 6.76
N ASP A 22 -3.97 -9.42 8.08
CA ASP A 22 -4.93 -8.72 8.93
C ASP A 22 -4.79 -7.21 8.77
N ALA A 23 -3.54 -6.72 8.66
CA ALA A 23 -3.25 -5.33 8.35
C ALA A 23 -3.79 -4.91 6.98
N ILE A 24 -3.68 -5.78 5.96
CA ILE A 24 -4.26 -5.54 4.63
C ILE A 24 -5.78 -5.42 4.72
N THR A 25 -6.44 -6.35 5.42
CA THR A 25 -7.90 -6.33 5.58
C THR A 25 -8.37 -5.05 6.24
N ALA A 26 -7.70 -4.63 7.32
CA ALA A 26 -8.01 -3.38 8.01
C ALA A 26 -7.77 -2.14 7.12
N MET A 27 -6.69 -2.13 6.33
CA MET A 27 -6.38 -1.05 5.40
C MET A 27 -7.47 -0.89 4.32
N PHE A 28 -7.92 -1.99 3.72
CA PHE A 28 -8.98 -1.94 2.70
C PHE A 28 -10.31 -1.44 3.28
N ALA A 29 -10.63 -1.80 4.53
CA ALA A 29 -11.81 -1.29 5.21
C ALA A 29 -11.72 0.24 5.43
N ASP A 30 -10.61 0.75 5.99
CA ASP A 30 -10.41 2.20 6.22
C ASP A 30 -10.46 2.99 4.91
N VAL A 31 -9.83 2.49 3.84
CA VAL A 31 -9.88 3.12 2.52
C VAL A 31 -11.31 3.15 1.97
N SER A 32 -12.05 2.05 2.10
CA SER A 32 -13.43 1.95 1.60
C SER A 32 -14.38 2.88 2.34
N ASP A 33 -14.21 3.00 3.66
CA ASP A 33 -15.03 3.88 4.50
C ASP A 33 -14.79 5.36 4.20
N ARG A 34 -13.58 5.73 3.80
CA ARG A 34 -13.16 7.13 3.61
C ARG A 34 -13.29 7.62 2.17
N LEU A 35 -12.97 6.78 1.19
CA LEU A 35 -12.90 7.15 -0.23
C LEU A 35 -13.88 6.38 -1.11
N GLY A 36 -14.58 5.37 -0.55
CA GLY A 36 -15.39 4.44 -1.34
C GLY A 36 -14.59 3.24 -1.85
N PRO A 37 -15.24 2.32 -2.58
CA PRO A 37 -14.64 1.04 -2.96
C PRO A 37 -13.40 1.21 -3.85
N VAL A 38 -12.41 0.34 -3.66
CA VAL A 38 -11.22 0.31 -4.51
C VAL A 38 -11.55 -0.24 -5.89
N GLU A 39 -11.43 0.60 -6.92
CA GLU A 39 -11.62 0.20 -8.33
C GLU A 39 -10.30 -0.18 -9.03
N ILE A 40 -9.19 0.44 -8.61
CA ILE A 40 -7.87 0.25 -9.20
C ILE A 40 -6.86 0.01 -8.08
N LEU A 41 -6.06 -1.05 -8.22
CA LEU A 41 -4.97 -1.38 -7.32
C LEU A 41 -3.62 -1.25 -8.04
N VAL A 42 -2.72 -0.44 -7.47
CA VAL A 42 -1.31 -0.42 -7.86
C VAL A 42 -0.50 -1.17 -6.80
N ASN A 43 -0.09 -2.40 -7.09
CA ASN A 43 0.74 -3.19 -6.20
C ASN A 43 2.23 -2.83 -6.40
N ASN A 44 2.71 -1.83 -5.67
CA ASN A 44 4.10 -1.33 -5.75
C ASN A 44 4.91 -1.55 -4.47
N ALA A 45 4.31 -2.14 -3.43
CA ALA A 45 5.01 -2.37 -2.16
C ALA A 45 5.98 -3.55 -2.32
N GLY A 46 7.27 -3.29 -2.18
CA GLY A 46 8.32 -4.31 -2.28
C GLY A 46 9.68 -3.74 -1.91
N ILE A 47 10.58 -4.61 -1.48
CA ILE A 47 11.99 -4.30 -1.25
C ILE A 47 12.84 -5.27 -2.06
N THR A 48 13.92 -4.76 -2.67
CA THR A 48 14.91 -5.61 -3.32
C THR A 48 16.02 -5.92 -2.32
N ARG A 49 16.43 -7.20 -2.25
CA ARG A 49 17.63 -7.64 -1.52
C ARG A 49 18.59 -8.26 -2.54
N ASP A 50 19.48 -7.44 -3.06
CA ASP A 50 20.44 -7.86 -4.08
C ASP A 50 21.59 -8.67 -3.47
N ASP A 51 21.70 -9.93 -3.88
CA ASP A 51 22.87 -10.79 -3.63
C ASP A 51 22.96 -11.84 -4.74
N LEU A 52 24.06 -12.60 -4.79
CA LEU A 52 24.14 -13.79 -5.59
C LEU A 52 23.06 -14.78 -5.12
N LEU A 53 22.33 -15.38 -6.06
CA LEU A 53 21.32 -16.41 -5.78
C LEU A 53 21.87 -17.53 -4.87
N LEU A 54 23.17 -17.85 -4.97
CA LEU A 54 23.88 -18.84 -4.15
C LEU A 54 24.00 -18.48 -2.66
N ARG A 55 23.78 -17.21 -2.30
CA ARG A 55 23.95 -16.65 -0.95
C ARG A 55 22.66 -16.16 -0.32
N MET A 56 21.57 -16.11 -1.07
CA MET A 56 20.24 -15.87 -0.53
C MET A 56 19.88 -17.08 0.36
N GLY A 57 19.74 -16.85 1.67
CA GLY A 57 19.30 -17.87 2.60
C GLY A 57 17.95 -18.44 2.15
N ILE A 58 17.83 -19.78 2.20
CA ILE A 58 16.54 -20.46 2.04
C ILE A 58 15.63 -20.09 3.21
#